data_AF-A0A081KGP0-F1
#
_entry.id   AF-A0A081KGP0-F1
#
_cell.length_a   1.000
_cell.length_b   1.000
_cell.length_c   1.000
_cell.angle_alpha   90.00
_cell.angle_beta   90.00
_cell.angle_gamma   90.00
#
_symmetry.space_group_name_H-M   'P 1'
#
loop_
_entity.id
_entity.type
_entity.pdbx_description
1 polymer ?
#
loop_
_entity_poly.entity_id
_entity_poly.type
_entity_poly.pdbx_seq_one_letter_code
_entity_poly.pdbx_strand_id
1 'polypeptide(L)'
;MPSYQINEYGFTLLEVLLALALLAIAGMSVLSMSGESVRNTPILEQRTLARLIADNQMTELHLQKQWPTLSWQREEHELAGQQWFTRFRSVKTADDDFRAIDVEVRMQEDEKSPVLATLRSYMVRQ
;
A
#
# COMPACT_ATOMS: atom_id res chain seq x y z
N MET A 1 -16.00 64.54 -30.15
CA MET A 1 -15.39 63.41 -29.44
C MET A 1 -16.18 62.16 -29.81
N PRO A 2 -15.62 61.15 -30.49
CA PRO A 2 -16.37 59.93 -30.77
C PRO A 2 -16.41 59.08 -29.49
N SER A 3 -17.62 58.79 -29.03
CA SER A 3 -17.88 57.86 -27.94
C SER A 3 -17.65 56.43 -28.43
N TYR A 4 -16.76 55.69 -27.78
CA TYR A 4 -16.54 54.27 -28.01
C TYR A 4 -17.79 53.50 -27.59
N GLN A 5 -18.65 53.12 -28.53
CA GLN A 5 -19.78 52.25 -28.27
C GLN A 5 -19.26 50.82 -28.13
N ILE A 6 -19.35 50.27 -26.92
CA ILE A 6 -19.14 48.84 -26.69
C ILE A 6 -20.40 48.15 -27.21
N ASN A 7 -20.29 47.46 -28.34
CA ASN A 7 -21.35 46.58 -28.83
C ASN A 7 -21.43 45.37 -27.90
N GLU A 8 -22.52 45.27 -27.15
CA GLU A 8 -22.90 44.04 -26.45
C GLU A 8 -23.54 43.08 -27.46
N TYR A 9 -22.72 42.24 -28.08
CA TYR A 9 -23.21 41.12 -28.90
C TYR A 9 -23.70 40.01 -27.95
N GLY A 10 -24.96 39.58 -28.12
CA GLY A 10 -25.50 38.41 -27.42
C GLY A 10 -24.82 37.13 -27.87
N PHE A 11 -24.74 36.14 -26.97
CA PHE A 11 -24.11 34.85 -27.24
C PHE A 11 -24.82 34.08 -28.36
N THR A 12 -24.02 33.45 -29.22
CA THR A 12 -24.54 32.57 -30.26
C THR A 12 -24.96 31.21 -29.69
N LEU A 13 -25.87 30.49 -30.37
CA LEU A 13 -26.20 29.10 -30.04
C LEU A 13 -24.95 28.20 -30.02
N LEU A 14 -24.00 28.46 -30.91
CA LEU A 14 -22.77 27.68 -31.03
C LEU A 14 -21.85 27.87 -29.80
N GLU A 15 -21.76 29.09 -29.26
CA GLU A 15 -21.01 29.35 -28.02
C GLU A 15 -21.61 28.65 -26.81
N VAL A 16 -22.93 28.70 -26.64
CA VAL A 16 -23.59 28.05 -25.50
C VAL A 16 -23.40 26.53 -25.56
N LEU A 17 -23.50 25.93 -26.75
CA LEU A 17 -23.24 24.50 -26.95
C LEU A 17 -21.78 24.14 -26.70
N LEU A 18 -20.83 24.97 -27.16
CA LEU A 18 -19.41 24.76 -26.91
C LEU A 18 -19.06 24.89 -25.42
N ALA A 19 -19.63 25.89 -24.74
CA ALA A 19 -19.44 26.11 -23.31
C ALA A 19 -19.95 24.91 -22.50
N LEU A 20 -21.13 24.37 -22.84
CA LEU A 20 -21.67 23.17 -22.20
C LEU A 20 -20.81 21.93 -22.49
N ALA A 21 -20.27 21.78 -23.71
CA ALA A 21 -19.39 20.67 -24.05
C ALA A 21 -18.08 20.71 -23.24
N LEU A 22 -17.43 21.89 -23.16
CA LEU A 22 -16.21 22.07 -22.36
C LEU A 22 -16.49 21.89 -20.86
N LEU A 23 -17.63 22.40 -20.38
CA LEU A 23 -18.06 22.23 -19.00
C LEU A 23 -18.29 20.74 -18.66
N ALA A 24 -18.92 19.99 -19.56
CA ALA A 24 -19.14 18.56 -19.37
C ALA A 24 -17.82 17.77 -19.31
N ILE A 25 -16.86 18.09 -20.18
CA ILE A 25 -15.52 17.46 -20.19
C ILE A 25 -14.77 17.77 -18.88
N ALA A 26 -14.78 19.04 -18.45
CA ALA A 26 -14.19 19.44 -17.18
C ALA A 26 -14.87 18.75 -15.98
N GLY A 27 -16.20 18.67 -16.00
CA GLY A 27 -16.98 17.97 -14.97
C GLY A 27 -16.62 16.48 -14.86
N MET A 28 -16.44 15.78 -15.98
CA MET A 28 -15.99 14.39 -15.97
C MET A 28 -14.61 14.23 -15.33
N SER A 29 -13.67 15.15 -15.61
CA SER A 29 -12.35 15.14 -14.99
C SER A 29 -12.42 15.32 -13.47
N VAL A 30 -13.21 16.28 -12.98
CA VAL A 30 -13.41 16.51 -11.54
C VAL A 30 -14.06 15.30 -10.85
N LEU A 31 -15.05 14.69 -11.48
CA LEU A 31 -15.71 13.49 -10.97
C LEU A 31 -14.74 12.30 -10.91
N SER A 32 -13.89 12.12 -11.93
CA SER A 32 -12.87 11.06 -11.92
C SER A 32 -11.83 11.24 -10.81
N MET A 33 -11.43 12.48 -10.52
CA MET A 33 -10.43 12.80 -9.49
C MET A 33 -10.94 12.47 -8.08
N SER A 34 -12.26 12.58 -7.87
CA SER A 34 -12.90 12.28 -6.58
C SER A 34 -12.96 10.77 -6.29
N GLY A 35 -12.98 9.92 -7.32
CA GLY A 35 -13.09 8.46 -7.18
C GLY A 35 -11.78 7.74 -6.85
N GLU A 36 -10.64 8.40 -6.98
CA GLU A 36 -9.32 7.77 -6.78
C GLU A 36 -8.93 7.67 -5.30
N SER A 37 -9.40 8.59 -4.45
CA SER A 37 -9.13 8.58 -3.01
C SER A 37 -9.86 7.44 -2.25
N VAL A 38 -10.95 6.89 -2.79
CA VAL A 38 -11.76 5.85 -2.12
C VAL A 38 -11.20 4.43 -2.36
N ARG A 39 -10.38 4.23 -3.39
CA ARG A 39 -9.83 2.90 -3.73
C ARG A 39 -8.62 2.48 -2.89
N ASN A 40 -8.00 3.40 -2.14
CA ASN A 40 -6.80 3.12 -1.34
C ASN A 40 -7.07 2.75 0.13
N THR A 41 -8.29 2.85 0.63
CA THR A 41 -8.59 2.52 2.04
C THR A 41 -8.38 1.03 2.37
N PRO A 42 -8.80 0.06 1.52
CA PRO A 42 -8.68 -1.36 1.87
C PRO A 42 -7.22 -1.86 1.94
N ILE A 43 -6.33 -1.34 1.08
CA ILE A 43 -4.95 -1.80 1.05
C ILE A 43 -4.16 -1.30 2.28
N LEU A 44 -4.50 -0.12 2.81
CA LEU A 44 -3.85 0.42 4.01
C LEU A 44 -4.23 -0.38 5.26
N GLU A 45 -5.49 -0.78 5.38
CA GLU A 45 -5.96 -1.67 6.44
C GLU A 45 -5.22 -3.03 6.38
N GLN A 46 -5.18 -3.66 5.20
CA GLN A 46 -4.47 -4.92 5.00
C GLN A 46 -2.98 -4.83 5.36
N ARG A 47 -2.30 -3.74 4.97
CA ARG A 47 -0.89 -3.51 5.35
C ARG A 47 -0.72 -3.34 6.85
N THR A 48 -1.68 -2.69 7.52
CA THR A 48 -1.65 -2.52 8.97
C THR A 48 -1.79 -3.86 9.69
N LEU A 49 -2.74 -4.70 9.26
CA LEU A 49 -2.91 -6.05 9.81
C LEU A 49 -1.68 -6.93 9.55
N ALA A 50 -1.14 -6.90 8.33
CA ALA A 50 0.10 -7.61 7.99
C ALA A 50 1.29 -7.16 8.85
N ARG A 51 1.38 -5.86 9.16
CA ARG A 51 2.41 -5.29 10.04
C ARG A 51 2.31 -5.85 11.45
N LEU A 52 1.09 -5.94 12.02
CA LEU A 52 0.86 -6.51 13.35
C LEU A 52 1.28 -7.98 13.42
N ILE A 53 0.95 -8.76 12.39
CA ILE A 53 1.37 -10.17 12.31
C ILE A 53 2.90 -10.28 12.25
N ALA A 54 3.54 -9.44 11.43
CA ALA A 54 4.99 -9.42 11.32
C ALA A 54 5.66 -9.05 12.66
N ASP A 55 5.11 -8.07 13.40
CA ASP A 55 5.63 -7.66 14.71
C ASP A 55 5.45 -8.78 15.76
N ASN A 56 4.31 -9.48 15.76
CA ASN A 56 4.07 -10.63 16.64
C ASN A 56 5.06 -11.77 16.34
N GLN A 57 5.20 -12.15 15.07
CA GLN A 57 6.16 -13.18 14.66
C GLN A 57 7.59 -12.80 15.04
N MET A 58 7.99 -11.56 14.81
CA MET A 58 9.33 -11.08 15.17
C MET A 58 9.55 -11.19 16.68
N THR A 59 8.56 -10.80 17.48
CA THR A 59 8.60 -10.90 18.94
C THR A 59 8.76 -12.35 19.40
N GLU A 60 8.00 -13.28 18.81
CA GLU A 60 8.14 -14.71 19.10
C GLU A 60 9.54 -15.24 18.79
N LEU A 61 10.11 -14.87 17.64
CA LEU A 61 11.47 -15.25 17.27
C LEU A 61 12.51 -14.73 18.27
N HIS A 62 12.35 -13.49 18.76
CA HIS A 62 13.20 -12.93 19.81
C HIS A 62 13.07 -13.69 21.14
N LEU A 63 11.84 -14.07 21.51
CA LEU A 63 11.57 -14.80 22.75
C LEU A 63 12.14 -16.23 22.73
N GLN A 64 12.22 -16.87 21.56
CA GLN A 64 12.85 -18.19 21.43
C GLN A 64 14.36 -18.17 21.68
N LYS A 65 15.01 -16.99 21.61
CA LYS A 65 16.47 -16.79 21.82
C LYS A 65 17.38 -17.67 20.95
N GLN A 66 16.84 -18.24 19.88
CA GLN A 66 17.58 -19.02 18.89
C GLN A 66 17.40 -18.39 17.53
N TRP A 67 18.42 -18.49 16.68
CA TRP A 67 18.28 -18.02 15.32
C TRP A 67 17.42 -19.00 14.50
N PRO A 68 16.42 -18.49 13.74
CA PRO A 68 15.73 -19.31 12.76
C PRO A 68 16.71 -19.80 11.69
N THR A 69 16.29 -20.79 10.91
CA THR A 69 17.17 -21.38 9.89
C THR A 69 17.44 -20.38 8.75
N LEU A 70 18.49 -20.65 7.94
CA LEU A 70 18.75 -19.86 6.72
C LEU A 70 17.71 -20.10 5.62
N SER A 71 16.97 -21.21 5.72
CA SER A 71 15.88 -21.56 4.82
C SER A 71 14.60 -20.85 5.24
N TRP A 72 13.71 -20.58 4.28
CA TRP A 72 12.38 -20.04 4.59
C TRP A 72 11.57 -21.04 5.40
N GLN A 73 11.14 -20.62 6.58
CA GLN A 73 10.13 -21.28 7.39
C GLN A 73 8.80 -20.57 7.14
N ARG A 74 7.69 -21.30 7.17
CA ARG A 74 6.35 -20.78 6.91
C ARG A 74 5.44 -21.08 8.09
N GLU A 75 4.60 -20.12 8.44
CA GLU A 75 3.58 -20.23 9.47
C GLU A 75 2.30 -19.53 9.00
N GLU A 76 1.16 -20.03 9.48
CA GLU A 76 -0.16 -19.49 9.18
C GLU A 76 -0.71 -18.79 10.42
N HIS A 77 -1.35 -17.64 10.20
CA HIS A 77 -1.92 -16.81 11.26
C HIS A 77 -3.34 -16.41 10.89
N GLU A 78 -4.23 -16.37 11.89
CA GLU A 78 -5.57 -15.82 11.72
C GLU A 78 -5.67 -14.47 12.44
N LEU A 79 -6.05 -13.42 11.71
CA LEU A 79 -6.26 -12.09 12.27
C LEU A 79 -7.40 -11.40 11.54
N ALA A 80 -8.32 -10.79 12.30
CA ALA A 80 -9.50 -10.10 11.77
C ALA A 80 -10.38 -10.98 10.86
N GLY A 81 -10.48 -12.28 11.17
CA GLY A 81 -11.27 -13.25 10.39
C GLY A 81 -10.67 -13.57 9.02
N GLN A 82 -9.39 -13.27 8.80
CA GLN A 82 -8.65 -13.59 7.57
C GLN A 82 -7.44 -14.45 7.91
N GLN A 83 -7.11 -15.39 7.02
CA GLN A 83 -5.87 -16.15 7.10
C GLN A 83 -4.72 -15.40 6.41
N TRP A 84 -3.54 -15.52 7.02
CA TRP A 84 -2.32 -14.86 6.61
C TRP A 84 -1.18 -15.87 6.59
N PHE A 85 -0.30 -15.71 5.62
CA PHE A 85 0.84 -16.59 5.39
C PHE A 85 2.10 -15.81 5.67
N THR A 86 2.75 -16.17 6.77
CA THR A 86 4.01 -15.57 7.20
C THR A 86 5.15 -16.50 6.83
N ARG A 87 6.26 -15.92 6.40
CA ARG A 87 7.52 -16.65 6.28
C ARG A 87 8.67 -15.88 6.90
N PHE A 88 9.60 -16.61 7.49
CA PHE A 88 10.76 -16.03 8.12
C PHE A 88 12.02 -16.86 7.90
N ARG A 89 13.18 -16.20 7.97
CA ARG A 89 14.50 -16.85 7.90
C ARG A 89 15.57 -15.97 8.51
N SER A 90 16.68 -16.59 8.87
CA SER A 90 17.93 -15.89 9.11
C SER A 90 18.64 -15.55 7.79
N VAL A 91 19.32 -14.42 7.80
CA VAL A 91 20.22 -13.94 6.73
C VAL A 91 21.59 -13.74 7.35
N LYS A 92 22.61 -14.32 6.71
CA LYS A 92 24.00 -14.16 7.15
C LYS A 92 24.42 -12.69 7.08
N THR A 93 25.04 -12.23 8.16
CA THR A 93 25.72 -10.94 8.22
C THR A 93 27.24 -11.13 8.09
N ALA A 94 27.99 -10.04 8.00
CA ALA A 94 29.45 -10.09 7.93
C ALA A 94 30.08 -10.62 9.23
N ASP A 95 29.45 -10.33 10.37
CA ASP A 95 29.82 -10.85 11.68
C ASP A 95 29.02 -12.13 11.97
N ASP A 96 29.69 -13.15 12.49
CA ASP A 96 29.10 -14.45 12.85
C ASP A 96 28.35 -14.44 14.17
N ASP A 97 28.58 -13.45 15.04
CA ASP A 97 27.83 -13.24 16.27
C ASP A 97 26.49 -12.53 16.04
N PHE A 98 26.27 -12.07 14.80
CA PHE A 98 25.03 -11.45 14.36
C PHE A 98 24.33 -12.30 13.30
N ARG A 99 23.00 -12.21 13.30
CA ARG A 99 22.16 -12.62 12.18
C ARG A 99 21.08 -11.56 11.97
N ALA A 100 20.80 -11.26 10.70
CA ALA A 100 19.58 -10.55 10.35
C ALA A 100 18.44 -11.57 10.24
N ILE A 101 17.23 -11.18 10.61
CA ILE A 101 16.02 -11.99 10.48
C ILE A 101 15.06 -11.22 9.60
N ASP A 102 14.64 -11.87 8.52
CA ASP A 102 13.59 -11.37 7.63
C ASP A 102 12.28 -12.05 8.00
N VAL A 103 11.22 -11.26 8.13
CA VAL A 103 9.83 -11.72 8.24
C VAL A 103 9.03 -11.08 7.11
N GLU A 104 8.28 -11.89 6.37
CA GLU A 104 7.40 -11.43 5.30
C GLU A 104 5.99 -11.99 5.51
N VAL A 105 4.98 -11.14 5.29
CA VAL A 105 3.58 -11.50 5.48
C VAL A 105 2.80 -11.28 4.18
N ARG A 106 2.01 -12.29 3.80
CA ARG A 106 1.15 -12.32 2.61
C ARG A 106 -0.27 -12.72 3.01
N MET A 107 -1.23 -12.37 2.16
CA MET A 107 -2.63 -12.80 2.32
C MET A 107 -2.92 -14.15 1.63
N GLN A 108 -2.01 -14.61 0.76
CA GLN A 108 -2.13 -15.89 0.05
C GLN A 108 -0.80 -16.64 0.16
N GLU A 109 -0.87 -17.96 0.17
CA GLU A 109 0.30 -18.84 0.27
C GLU A 109 1.21 -18.75 -0.96
N ASP A 110 0.65 -18.43 -2.13
CA ASP A 110 1.40 -18.30 -3.38
C ASP A 110 2.54 -17.29 -3.24
N GLU A 111 3.76 -17.69 -3.59
CA GLU A 111 4.94 -16.83 -3.55
C GLU A 111 4.85 -15.64 -4.49
N LYS A 112 4.01 -15.73 -5.54
CA LYS A 112 3.72 -14.61 -6.46
C LYS A 112 2.79 -13.56 -5.84
N SER A 113 2.12 -13.89 -4.74
CA SER A 113 1.27 -12.96 -4.01
C SER A 113 2.10 -11.79 -3.47
N PRO A 114 1.59 -10.55 -3.55
CA PRO A 114 2.31 -9.38 -3.06
C PRO A 114 2.59 -9.51 -1.56
N VAL A 115 3.81 -9.17 -1.18
CA VAL A 115 4.17 -9.01 0.23
C VAL A 115 3.52 -7.74 0.75
N LEU A 116 2.71 -7.88 1.80
CA LEU A 116 1.97 -6.77 2.40
C LEU A 116 2.74 -6.12 3.55
N ALA A 117 3.60 -6.88 4.24
CA ALA A 117 4.55 -6.36 5.21
C ALA A 117 5.88 -7.13 5.15
N THR A 118 6.98 -6.39 5.31
CA THR A 118 8.32 -6.94 5.49
C THR A 118 8.96 -6.29 6.71
N LEU A 119 9.54 -7.11 7.57
CA LEU A 119 10.34 -6.68 8.70
C LEU A 119 11.72 -7.28 8.64
N ARG A 120 12.72 -6.47 8.97
CA ARG A 120 14.09 -6.93 9.21
C ARG A 120 14.52 -6.52 10.60
N SER A 121 14.98 -7.47 11.38
CA SER A 121 15.60 -7.24 12.69
C SER A 121 16.98 -7.89 12.74
N TYR A 122 17.77 -7.55 13.76
CA TYR A 122 19.04 -8.20 14.04
C TYR A 122 18.96 -8.90 15.39
N MET A 123 19.54 -10.08 15.48
CA MET A 123 19.70 -10.83 16.72
C MET A 123 21.18 -11.16 16.94
N VAL A 124 21.61 -11.02 18.18
CA VAL A 124 22.95 -11.38 18.65
C VAL A 124 22.90 -12.76 19.29
N ARG A 125 23.96 -13.54 19.12
CA ARG A 125 24.12 -14.81 19.82
C ARG A 125 24.30 -14.55 21.31
N GLN A 126 23.34 -15.01 22.13
CA GLN A 126 23.45 -14.97 23.60
C GLN A 126 24.37 -16.08 24.11
#